data_AF-A0A6M5YUY8-F1
#
_entry.id   AF-A0A6M5YUY8-F1
#
_cell.length_a   1.000
_cell.length_b   1.000
_cell.length_c   1.000
_cell.angle_alpha   90.00
_cell.angle_beta   90.00
_cell.angle_gamma   90.00
#
_symmetry.space_group_name_H-M   'P 1'
#
loop_
_entity.id
_entity.type
_entity.pdbx_description
1 polymer ?
#
loop_
_entity_poly.entity_id
_entity_poly.type
_entity_poly.pdbx_seq_one_letter_code
_entity_poly.pdbx_strand_id
1 'polypeptide(L)'
;MADPSPLAGLLDRAGHVFSLAHQLGQMFQNAQLGRHSNPSFFKLDTHRQVFESFAAAVLELGDVIERTPKGSVPVVDALRKAALVARQIREAMKNSKAYALHLDFFPELNSVAEDGWRVLSEARKAPRSDDPFAFLDQPATGAASEIDTTPTVARTPPAYIISASRGIPEILANVAPNQNGAVELVAAALVKRLQDVNHTLAAAQWAIHESVRAGRLEVGHVGVSFPQVIVSQDRGLPERFFGTHASAPRRSASVAEGAGTMPVPKGTPTPFDCFKVVATDALWAWWQSIEAKEAQTEDGSVATAAAVSVQGPTFAPAVTPVASSTPAQKPKRSTSRGDGRAKLIAALTSHHQYAKGGSLNLDPINNNEMARQAEVSTSTASAFFLKAFGGYNEYRSMCQDGSRLVASLKLLNDEFAPHQLFGSKPPAEDDRDDE
;
A
#
# COMPACT_ATOMS: atom_id res chain seq x y z
N MET A 1 -11.96 -14.09 32.12
CA MET A 1 -11.20 -14.10 30.85
C MET A 1 -10.43 -15.41 30.84
N ALA A 2 -10.60 -16.25 29.82
CA ALA A 2 -9.80 -17.47 29.70
C ALA A 2 -8.38 -17.06 29.30
N ASP A 3 -7.37 -17.59 29.98
CA ASP A 3 -5.98 -17.36 29.58
C ASP A 3 -5.81 -17.87 28.14
N PRO A 4 -5.21 -17.06 27.24
CA PRO A 4 -4.99 -17.49 25.86
C PRO A 4 -4.22 -18.80 25.85
N SER A 5 -4.65 -19.75 25.01
CA SER A 5 -3.99 -21.05 24.87
C SER A 5 -2.47 -20.84 24.77
N PRO A 6 -1.65 -21.50 25.62
CA PRO A 6 -0.19 -21.31 25.63
C PRO A 6 0.45 -21.49 24.24
N LEU A 7 -0.17 -22.32 23.39
CA LEU A 7 0.25 -22.54 22.01
C LEU A 7 -0.02 -21.32 21.12
N ALA A 8 -1.20 -20.71 21.20
CA ALA A 8 -1.54 -19.54 20.38
C ALA A 8 -0.58 -18.38 20.66
N GLY A 9 -0.32 -18.10 21.94
CA GLY A 9 0.65 -17.08 22.34
C GLY A 9 2.10 -17.39 21.95
N LEU A 10 2.47 -18.67 21.78
CA LEU A 10 3.76 -19.06 21.22
C LEU A 10 3.81 -18.79 19.71
N LEU A 11 2.78 -19.20 18.96
CA LEU A 11 2.74 -19.05 17.50
C LEU A 11 2.84 -17.58 17.07
N ASP A 12 2.16 -16.67 17.77
CA ASP A 12 2.20 -15.24 17.45
C ASP A 12 3.56 -14.62 17.73
N ARG A 13 4.16 -14.92 18.88
CA ARG A 13 5.51 -14.44 19.22
C ARG A 13 6.58 -15.03 18.28
N ALA A 14 6.44 -16.29 17.90
CA ALA A 14 7.31 -16.91 16.90
C ALA A 14 7.16 -16.24 15.53
N GLY A 15 5.94 -15.90 15.11
CA GLY A 15 5.68 -15.14 13.89
C GLY A 15 6.37 -13.78 13.89
N HIS A 16 6.37 -13.09 15.03
CA HIS A 16 7.12 -11.84 15.20
C HIS A 16 8.63 -12.02 14.99
N VAL A 17 9.23 -13.07 15.59
CA VAL A 17 10.67 -13.39 15.41
C VAL A 17 11.01 -13.63 13.94
N PHE A 18 10.21 -14.43 13.22
CA PHE A 18 10.48 -14.73 11.80
C PHE A 18 10.25 -13.51 10.89
N SER A 19 9.31 -12.62 11.23
CA SER A 19 9.13 -11.34 10.55
C SER A 19 10.38 -10.47 10.66
N LEU A 20 10.91 -10.32 11.88
CA LEU A 20 12.12 -9.54 12.13
C LEU A 20 13.35 -10.17 11.44
N ALA A 21 13.47 -11.50 11.44
CA ALA A 21 14.53 -12.19 10.71
C ALA A 21 14.46 -11.90 9.20
N HIS A 22 13.27 -11.96 8.60
CA HIS A 22 13.06 -11.64 7.19
C HIS A 22 13.43 -10.19 6.87
N GLN A 23 12.94 -9.24 7.68
CA GLN A 23 13.22 -7.83 7.52
C GLN A 23 14.73 -7.56 7.58
N LEU A 24 15.42 -8.13 8.57
CA LEU A 24 16.86 -7.99 8.72
C LEU A 24 17.62 -8.62 7.53
N GLY A 25 17.20 -9.80 7.07
CA GLY A 25 17.75 -10.48 5.89
C GLY A 25 17.64 -9.62 4.63
N GLN A 26 16.47 -9.03 4.36
CA GLN A 26 16.27 -8.11 3.24
C GLN A 26 17.17 -6.86 3.35
N MET A 27 17.28 -6.28 4.54
CA MET A 27 18.15 -5.12 4.77
C MET A 27 19.62 -5.47 4.49
N PHE A 28 20.09 -6.63 4.95
CA PHE A 28 21.46 -7.08 4.71
C PHE A 28 21.72 -7.35 3.23
N GLN A 29 20.80 -8.03 2.55
CA GLN A 29 20.88 -8.29 1.11
C GLN A 29 20.95 -6.99 0.30
N ASN A 30 20.07 -6.03 0.59
CA ASN A 30 20.05 -4.73 -0.08
C ASN A 30 21.34 -3.94 0.15
N ALA A 31 21.89 -3.97 1.37
CA ALA A 31 23.18 -3.34 1.65
C ALA A 31 24.35 -4.05 0.97
N GLN A 32 24.30 -5.38 0.82
CA GLN A 32 25.32 -6.14 0.12
C GLN A 32 25.33 -5.82 -1.39
N LEU A 33 24.15 -5.75 -2.01
CA LEU A 33 23.99 -5.31 -3.41
C LEU A 33 24.43 -3.84 -3.60
N GLY A 34 24.25 -3.02 -2.57
CA GLY A 34 24.67 -1.63 -2.55
C GLY A 34 26.17 -1.39 -2.30
N ARG A 35 27.01 -2.42 -2.14
CA ARG A 35 28.45 -2.30 -1.77
C ARG A 35 29.31 -1.44 -2.70
N HIS A 36 28.82 -1.07 -3.88
CA HIS A 36 29.51 -0.11 -4.76
C HIS A 36 29.31 1.37 -4.35
N SER A 37 28.39 1.64 -3.43
CA SER A 37 28.12 2.97 -2.88
C SER A 37 28.51 2.97 -1.41
N ASN A 38 29.33 3.93 -0.98
CA ASN A 38 29.71 4.08 0.43
C ASN A 38 28.43 4.10 1.30
N PRO A 39 28.21 3.12 2.20
CA PRO A 39 26.99 3.07 2.98
C PRO A 39 26.94 4.30 3.89
N SER A 40 25.86 5.09 3.76
CA SER A 40 25.60 6.20 4.66
C SER A 40 25.54 5.70 6.11
N PHE A 41 26.19 6.41 7.03
CA PHE A 41 26.24 6.10 8.46
C PHE A 41 24.85 5.81 9.05
N PHE A 42 23.82 6.53 8.61
CA PHE A 42 22.43 6.36 9.03
C PHE A 42 21.85 4.96 8.73
N LYS A 43 22.31 4.28 7.68
CA LYS A 43 21.85 2.91 7.37
C LYS A 43 22.35 1.91 8.41
N LEU A 44 23.54 2.14 8.95
CA LEU A 44 24.18 1.23 9.92
C LEU A 44 23.40 1.20 11.24
N ASP A 45 22.97 2.37 11.74
CA ASP A 45 22.19 2.48 12.97
C ASP A 45 20.84 1.78 12.84
N THR A 46 20.19 1.92 11.67
CA THR A 46 18.90 1.26 11.40
C THR A 46 19.06 -0.27 11.43
N HIS A 47 20.10 -0.81 10.79
CA HIS A 47 20.34 -2.25 10.76
C HIS A 47 20.62 -2.79 12.17
N ARG A 48 21.37 -2.04 12.98
CA ARG A 48 21.64 -2.39 14.37
C ARG A 48 20.37 -2.41 15.21
N GLN A 49 19.49 -1.41 15.07
CA GLN A 49 18.23 -1.35 15.81
C GLN A 49 17.31 -2.55 15.51
N VAL A 50 17.18 -2.90 14.22
CA VAL A 50 16.39 -4.06 13.81
C VAL A 50 17.01 -5.35 14.32
N PHE A 51 18.34 -5.48 14.28
CA PHE A 51 19.03 -6.63 14.85
C PHE A 51 18.81 -6.77 16.37
N GLU A 52 18.92 -5.69 17.15
CA GLU A 52 18.67 -5.78 18.60
C GLU A 52 17.21 -6.14 18.91
N SER A 53 16.26 -5.67 18.09
CA SER A 53 14.84 -6.04 18.20
C SER A 53 14.65 -7.54 17.93
N PHE A 54 15.28 -8.07 16.87
CA PHE A 54 15.29 -9.50 16.56
C PHE A 54 15.89 -10.32 17.69
N ALA A 55 17.06 -9.93 18.20
CA ALA A 55 17.75 -10.63 19.28
C ALA A 55 16.94 -10.61 20.59
N ALA A 56 16.29 -9.49 20.91
CA ALA A 56 15.41 -9.38 22.08
C ALA A 56 14.20 -10.32 21.97
N ALA A 57 13.51 -10.31 20.83
CA ALA A 57 12.35 -11.18 20.59
C ALA A 57 12.70 -12.67 20.68
N VAL A 58 13.89 -13.07 20.20
CA VAL A 58 14.38 -14.45 20.36
C VAL A 58 14.64 -14.79 21.84
N LEU A 59 15.24 -13.88 22.60
CA LEU A 59 15.55 -14.10 24.02
C LEU A 59 14.28 -14.21 24.89
N GLU A 60 13.24 -13.43 24.59
CA GLU A 60 11.94 -13.51 25.27
C GLU A 60 11.26 -14.88 25.12
N LEU A 61 11.62 -15.64 24.08
CA LEU A 61 11.13 -17.00 23.86
C LEU A 61 12.02 -18.09 24.48
N GLY A 62 13.12 -17.73 25.14
CA GLY A 62 14.08 -18.68 25.73
C GLY A 62 13.41 -19.73 26.63
N ASP A 63 12.63 -19.28 27.60
CA ASP A 63 11.92 -20.16 28.54
C ASP A 63 10.94 -21.12 27.83
N VAL A 64 10.33 -20.67 26.73
CA VAL A 64 9.36 -21.47 25.95
C VAL A 64 10.08 -22.48 25.06
N ILE A 65 11.26 -22.12 24.53
CA ILE A 65 12.14 -23.01 23.76
C ILE A 65 12.68 -24.15 24.65
N GLU A 66 12.90 -23.88 25.94
CA GLU A 66 13.29 -24.89 26.93
C GLU A 66 12.11 -25.78 27.35
N ARG A 67 10.92 -25.20 27.50
CA ARG A 67 9.70 -25.92 27.91
C ARG A 67 8.79 -26.22 26.71
N THR A 68 9.30 -26.98 25.75
CA THR A 68 8.60 -27.31 24.49
C THR A 68 7.16 -27.78 24.73
N PRO A 69 6.13 -26.99 24.36
CA PRO A 69 4.75 -27.46 24.40
C PRO A 69 4.55 -28.67 23.47
N LYS A 70 3.73 -29.64 23.89
CA LYS A 70 3.37 -30.79 23.02
C LYS A 70 2.76 -30.27 21.71
N GLY A 71 3.19 -30.83 20.58
CA GLY A 71 2.74 -30.43 19.24
C GLY A 71 3.45 -29.20 18.63
N SER A 72 4.36 -28.56 19.35
CA SER A 72 5.10 -27.37 18.86
C SER A 72 6.57 -27.63 18.52
N VAL A 73 7.01 -28.89 18.54
CA VAL A 73 8.42 -29.28 18.32
C VAL A 73 9.01 -28.63 17.05
N PRO A 74 8.34 -28.67 15.88
CA PRO A 74 8.89 -28.05 14.68
C PRO A 74 9.10 -26.53 14.83
N VAL A 75 8.17 -25.83 15.49
CA VAL A 75 8.24 -24.37 15.70
C VAL A 75 9.42 -24.05 16.61
N VAL A 76 9.60 -24.82 17.68
CA VAL A 76 10.70 -24.66 18.62
C VAL A 76 12.05 -24.91 17.96
N ASP A 77 12.16 -25.90 17.07
CA ASP A 77 13.39 -26.16 16.33
C ASP A 77 13.73 -25.03 15.35
N ALA A 78 12.74 -24.44 14.68
CA ALA A 78 12.93 -23.25 13.86
C ALA A 78 13.39 -22.04 14.70
N LEU A 79 12.82 -21.84 15.89
CA LEU A 79 13.26 -20.79 16.83
C LEU A 79 14.69 -21.00 17.33
N ARG A 80 15.10 -22.26 17.56
CA ARG A 80 16.50 -22.58 17.92
C ARG A 80 17.48 -22.23 16.80
N LYS A 81 17.11 -22.48 15.54
CA LYS A 81 17.90 -22.02 14.39
C LYS A 81 18.00 -20.49 14.35
N ALA A 82 16.89 -19.78 14.58
CA ALA A 82 16.90 -18.31 14.67
C ALA A 82 17.84 -17.80 15.78
N ALA A 83 17.81 -18.44 16.96
CA ALA A 83 18.71 -18.11 18.06
C ALA A 83 20.18 -18.37 17.74
N LEU A 84 20.49 -19.44 17.02
CA LEU A 84 21.84 -19.73 16.56
C LEU A 84 22.36 -18.64 15.62
N VAL A 85 21.55 -18.24 14.63
CA VAL A 85 21.89 -17.17 13.68
C VAL A 85 22.07 -15.83 14.41
N ALA A 86 21.17 -15.48 15.33
CA ALA A 86 21.28 -14.27 16.15
C ALA A 86 22.60 -14.24 16.95
N ARG A 87 23.00 -15.37 17.53
CA ARG A 87 24.27 -15.50 18.26
C ARG A 87 25.47 -15.30 17.34
N GLN A 88 25.48 -15.94 16.17
CA GLN A 88 26.57 -15.82 15.20
C GLN A 88 26.73 -14.39 14.68
N ILE A 89 25.63 -13.70 14.36
CA ILE A 89 25.66 -12.28 13.98
C ILE A 89 26.23 -11.42 15.11
N ARG A 90 25.79 -11.64 16.36
CA ARG A 90 26.32 -10.91 17.53
C ARG A 90 27.82 -11.11 17.73
N GLU A 91 28.31 -12.34 17.56
CA GLU A 91 29.74 -12.65 17.62
C GLU A 91 30.52 -11.98 16.49
N ALA A 92 30.00 -12.02 15.25
CA ALA A 92 30.61 -11.33 14.12
C ALA A 92 30.68 -9.81 14.34
N MET A 93 29.62 -9.20 14.89
CA MET A 93 29.60 -7.77 15.24
C MET A 93 30.60 -7.41 16.35
N LYS A 94 30.88 -8.32 17.29
CA LYS A 94 31.89 -8.11 18.34
C LYS A 94 33.31 -8.24 17.81
N ASN A 95 33.56 -9.25 16.98
CA ASN A 95 34.90 -9.60 16.50
C ASN A 95 35.37 -8.72 15.35
N SER A 96 34.45 -8.07 14.63
CA SER A 96 34.76 -7.26 13.46
C SER A 96 34.33 -5.82 13.64
N LYS A 97 35.29 -4.89 13.47
CA LYS A 97 34.97 -3.48 13.21
C LYS A 97 34.44 -3.27 11.78
N ALA A 98 34.67 -4.23 10.89
CA ALA A 98 34.22 -4.18 9.51
C ALA A 98 32.78 -4.69 9.40
N TYR A 99 31.89 -3.74 9.11
CA TYR A 99 30.46 -3.97 8.89
C TYR A 99 30.15 -5.05 7.84
N ALA A 100 31.03 -5.20 6.85
CA ALA A 100 30.84 -6.14 5.75
C ALA A 100 30.63 -7.60 6.20
N LEU A 101 31.28 -8.05 7.28
CA LEU A 101 31.29 -9.47 7.64
C LEU A 101 29.96 -9.99 8.17
N HIS A 102 29.13 -9.16 8.79
CA HIS A 102 27.82 -9.64 9.26
C HIS A 102 26.72 -9.52 8.20
N LEU A 103 26.94 -8.77 7.11
CA LEU A 103 26.01 -8.73 5.98
C LEU A 103 25.92 -10.07 5.26
N ASP A 104 26.96 -10.90 5.38
CA ASP A 104 27.01 -12.19 4.70
C ASP A 104 26.05 -13.22 5.33
N PHE A 105 25.39 -12.91 6.47
CA PHE A 105 24.36 -13.74 7.11
C PHE A 105 22.94 -13.58 6.52
N PHE A 106 22.76 -12.76 5.48
CA PHE A 106 21.44 -12.57 4.86
C PHE A 106 20.80 -13.88 4.35
N PRO A 107 21.54 -14.87 3.79
CA PRO A 107 20.92 -16.12 3.34
C PRO A 107 20.37 -16.93 4.51
N GLU A 108 21.09 -17.00 5.63
CA GLU A 108 20.67 -17.72 6.83
C GLU A 108 19.44 -17.07 7.47
N LEU A 109 19.40 -15.73 7.53
CA LEU A 109 18.24 -14.99 8.04
C LEU A 109 16.99 -15.25 7.19
N ASN A 110 17.12 -15.18 5.87
CA ASN A 110 16.00 -15.45 4.94
C ASN A 110 15.54 -16.91 5.03
N SER A 111 16.48 -17.86 5.11
CA SER A 111 16.16 -19.29 5.26
C SER A 111 15.44 -19.57 6.58
N VAL A 112 15.89 -18.99 7.70
CA VAL A 112 15.22 -19.13 9.00
C VAL A 112 13.81 -18.55 8.97
N ALA A 113 13.62 -17.39 8.33
CA ALA A 113 12.30 -16.79 8.22
C ALA A 113 11.35 -17.65 7.38
N GLU A 114 11.79 -18.14 6.23
CA GLU A 114 11.00 -19.00 5.34
C GLU A 114 10.63 -20.33 6.00
N ASP A 115 11.62 -21.02 6.59
CA ASP A 115 11.42 -22.24 7.39
C ASP A 115 10.42 -21.99 8.52
N GLY A 116 10.60 -20.91 9.26
CA GLY A 116 9.74 -20.53 10.39
C GLY A 116 8.29 -20.29 9.98
N TRP A 117 8.08 -19.52 8.90
CA TRP A 117 6.73 -19.25 8.39
C TRP A 117 6.02 -20.50 7.87
N ARG A 118 6.74 -21.37 7.17
CA ARG A 118 6.20 -22.67 6.72
C ARG A 118 5.73 -23.51 7.91
N VAL A 119 6.57 -23.64 8.93
CA VAL A 119 6.25 -24.42 10.12
C VAL A 119 5.11 -23.79 10.93
N LEU A 120 5.03 -22.46 11.03
CA LEU A 120 3.89 -21.78 11.65
C LEU A 120 2.58 -22.04 10.90
N SER A 121 2.62 -22.04 9.57
CA SER A 121 1.45 -22.35 8.73
C SER A 121 0.96 -23.79 9.01
N GLU A 122 1.88 -24.76 9.09
CA GLU A 122 1.55 -26.15 9.43
C GLU A 122 0.99 -26.28 10.86
N ALA A 123 1.63 -25.64 11.84
CA ALA A 123 1.19 -25.66 13.23
C ALA A 123 -0.19 -25.00 13.44
N ARG A 124 -0.53 -23.99 12.64
CA ARG A 124 -1.88 -23.37 12.64
C ARG A 124 -2.93 -24.25 11.96
N LYS A 125 -2.52 -25.14 11.04
CA LYS A 125 -3.41 -26.10 10.39
C LYS A 125 -3.67 -27.35 11.23
N ALA A 126 -2.71 -27.79 12.04
CA ALA A 126 -2.83 -29.03 12.83
C ALA A 126 -4.06 -29.09 13.76
N PRO A 127 -4.46 -28.03 14.49
CA PRO A 127 -5.69 -28.05 15.30
C PRO A 127 -6.98 -28.19 14.47
N ARG A 128 -6.93 -27.90 13.16
CA ARG A 128 -8.09 -27.98 12.26
C ARG A 128 -8.34 -29.40 11.73
N SER A 129 -7.41 -30.36 11.91
CA SER A 129 -7.61 -31.73 11.41
C SER A 129 -8.45 -32.61 12.32
N ASP A 130 -8.46 -32.33 13.62
CA ASP A 130 -9.15 -33.18 14.61
C ASP A 130 -10.65 -32.89 14.68
N ASP A 131 -11.08 -31.71 14.22
CA ASP A 131 -12.48 -31.39 13.94
C ASP A 131 -12.56 -30.45 12.73
N PRO A 132 -12.84 -31.00 11.53
CA PRO A 132 -12.91 -30.21 10.30
C PRO A 132 -14.07 -29.20 10.32
N PHE A 133 -14.96 -29.23 11.32
CA PHE A 133 -16.10 -28.32 11.48
C PHE A 133 -15.98 -27.39 12.71
N ALA A 134 -14.93 -27.50 13.53
CA ALA A 134 -14.74 -26.62 14.70
C ALA A 134 -14.69 -25.13 14.34
N PHE A 135 -14.43 -24.78 13.08
CA PHE A 135 -14.50 -23.40 12.58
C PHE A 135 -15.93 -22.86 12.49
N LEU A 136 -16.95 -23.72 12.44
CA LEU A 136 -18.37 -23.34 12.46
C LEU A 136 -18.86 -23.06 13.88
N ASP A 137 -18.27 -23.73 14.87
CA ASP A 137 -18.66 -23.62 16.29
C ASP A 137 -17.84 -22.57 17.05
N GLN A 138 -16.73 -22.09 16.49
CA GLN A 138 -16.08 -20.88 16.98
C GLN A 138 -16.89 -19.67 16.50
N PRO A 139 -17.64 -18.98 17.38
CA PRO A 139 -18.11 -17.64 17.03
C PRO A 139 -16.85 -16.86 16.66
N ALA A 140 -16.85 -16.18 15.51
CA ALA A 140 -15.73 -15.34 15.11
C ALA A 140 -15.40 -14.41 16.29
N THR A 141 -14.36 -14.76 17.06
CA THR A 141 -13.89 -14.03 18.24
C THR A 141 -13.10 -12.80 17.82
N GLY A 142 -13.26 -12.36 16.57
CA GLY A 142 -12.97 -10.99 16.19
C GLY A 142 -13.80 -10.11 17.10
N ALA A 143 -13.12 -9.46 18.06
CA ALA A 143 -13.69 -8.39 18.86
C ALA A 143 -14.53 -7.54 17.90
N ALA A 144 -15.85 -7.50 18.13
CA ALA A 144 -16.79 -6.88 17.21
C ALA A 144 -16.18 -5.57 16.71
N SER A 145 -15.80 -5.53 15.43
CA SER A 145 -15.06 -4.40 14.88
C SER A 145 -15.85 -3.14 15.22
N GLU A 146 -15.25 -2.23 16.00
CA GLU A 146 -15.92 -1.01 16.49
C GLU A 146 -16.39 -0.12 15.32
N ILE A 147 -15.90 -0.39 14.11
CA ILE A 147 -16.20 0.31 12.87
C ILE A 147 -17.49 -0.24 12.26
N ASP A 148 -18.55 0.59 12.27
CA ASP A 148 -19.77 0.33 11.52
C ASP A 148 -19.49 0.44 10.01
N THR A 149 -19.52 -0.70 9.31
CA THR A 149 -19.28 -0.79 7.87
C THR A 149 -20.57 -0.74 7.04
N THR A 150 -21.71 -0.41 7.66
CA THR A 150 -23.02 -0.43 6.98
C THR A 150 -23.04 0.58 5.82
N PRO A 151 -23.30 0.18 4.57
CA PRO A 151 -23.34 1.13 3.46
C PRO A 151 -24.47 2.15 3.61
N THR A 152 -24.21 3.41 3.26
CA THR A 152 -25.26 4.47 3.23
C THR A 152 -26.17 4.37 2.01
N VAL A 153 -25.77 3.58 1.01
CA VAL A 153 -26.55 3.33 -0.22
C VAL A 153 -27.64 2.28 0.01
N ALA A 154 -28.76 2.43 -0.70
CA ALA A 154 -29.88 1.49 -0.64
C ALA A 154 -29.42 0.05 -0.97
N ARG A 155 -29.95 -0.93 -0.22
CA ARG A 155 -29.59 -2.33 -0.39
C ARG A 155 -30.04 -2.84 -1.76
N THR A 156 -29.10 -3.41 -2.50
CA THR A 156 -29.36 -4.00 -3.82
C THR A 156 -29.91 -5.43 -3.70
N PRO A 157 -30.53 -5.98 -4.78
CA PRO A 157 -30.97 -7.36 -4.79
C PRO A 157 -29.82 -8.33 -4.45
N PRO A 158 -30.07 -9.39 -3.65
CA PRO A 158 -29.02 -10.28 -3.14
C PRO A 158 -28.13 -10.90 -4.21
N ALA A 159 -28.66 -11.17 -5.41
CA ALA A 159 -27.90 -11.74 -6.53
C ALA A 159 -26.71 -10.85 -6.93
N TYR A 160 -26.87 -9.52 -6.94
CA TYR A 160 -25.78 -8.61 -7.27
C TYR A 160 -24.73 -8.52 -6.16
N ILE A 161 -25.16 -8.60 -4.90
CA ILE A 161 -24.27 -8.62 -3.74
C ILE A 161 -23.41 -9.89 -3.79
N ILE A 162 -24.03 -11.06 -4.01
CA ILE A 162 -23.33 -12.35 -4.11
C ILE A 162 -22.35 -12.33 -5.28
N SER A 163 -22.77 -11.82 -6.44
CA SER A 163 -21.90 -11.66 -7.62
C SER A 163 -20.69 -10.78 -7.30
N ALA A 164 -20.88 -9.62 -6.67
CA ALA A 164 -19.78 -8.75 -6.26
C ALA A 164 -18.88 -9.38 -5.18
N SER A 165 -19.44 -10.11 -4.22
CA SER A 165 -18.65 -10.83 -3.20
C SER A 165 -17.72 -11.86 -3.82
N ARG A 166 -18.13 -12.53 -4.91
CA ARG A 166 -17.29 -13.50 -5.63
C ARG A 166 -16.09 -12.86 -6.34
N GLY A 167 -16.17 -11.57 -6.69
CA GLY A 167 -15.06 -10.83 -7.28
C GLY A 167 -14.00 -10.36 -6.27
N ILE A 168 -14.31 -10.33 -4.96
CA ILE A 168 -13.39 -9.84 -3.92
C ILE A 168 -12.08 -10.64 -3.86
N PRO A 169 -12.08 -11.99 -3.81
CA PRO A 169 -10.85 -12.78 -3.75
C PRO A 169 -9.94 -12.54 -4.95
N GLU A 170 -10.48 -12.50 -6.16
CA GLU A 170 -9.71 -12.28 -7.39
C GLU A 170 -9.04 -10.89 -7.40
N ILE A 171 -9.75 -9.86 -6.93
CA ILE A 171 -9.18 -8.51 -6.80
C ILE A 171 -8.06 -8.48 -5.76
N LEU A 172 -8.26 -9.12 -4.60
CA LEU A 172 -7.29 -9.12 -3.51
C LEU A 172 -6.07 -10.03 -3.80
N ALA A 173 -6.23 -11.10 -4.57
CA ALA A 173 -5.12 -11.95 -5.02
C ALA A 173 -4.09 -11.17 -5.86
N ASN A 174 -4.54 -10.09 -6.52
CA ASN A 174 -3.69 -9.19 -7.30
C ASN A 174 -3.10 -8.02 -6.47
N VAL A 175 -3.34 -7.98 -5.16
CA VAL A 175 -2.76 -6.98 -4.25
C VAL A 175 -1.50 -7.57 -3.62
N ALA A 176 -0.38 -6.87 -3.77
CA ALA A 176 0.86 -7.28 -3.11
C ALA A 176 0.68 -7.28 -1.57
N PRO A 177 1.08 -8.35 -0.88
CA PRO A 177 1.00 -8.39 0.58
C PRO A 177 1.89 -7.31 1.21
N ASN A 178 1.47 -6.79 2.37
CA ASN A 178 2.25 -5.84 3.15
C ASN A 178 3.48 -6.50 3.80
N GLN A 179 4.27 -5.75 4.57
CA GLN A 179 5.48 -6.26 5.25
C GLN A 179 5.20 -7.42 6.23
N ASN A 180 3.96 -7.54 6.71
CA ASN A 180 3.52 -8.59 7.61
C ASN A 180 2.93 -9.81 6.85
N GLY A 181 2.99 -9.80 5.52
CA GLY A 181 2.39 -10.84 4.66
C GLY A 181 0.87 -10.72 4.50
N ALA A 182 0.23 -9.73 5.13
CA ALA A 182 -1.22 -9.55 5.06
C ALA A 182 -1.61 -8.80 3.78
N VAL A 183 -2.68 -9.28 3.12
CA VAL A 183 -3.24 -8.63 1.93
C VAL A 183 -4.27 -7.61 2.39
N GLU A 184 -3.92 -6.33 2.32
CA GLU A 184 -4.77 -5.22 2.74
C GLU A 184 -5.06 -4.25 1.59
N LEU A 185 -6.27 -3.69 1.58
CA LEU A 185 -6.66 -2.66 0.62
C LEU A 185 -7.61 -1.66 1.26
N VAL A 186 -7.50 -0.37 0.91
CA VAL A 186 -8.49 0.64 1.32
C VAL A 186 -9.86 0.24 0.78
N ALA A 187 -10.91 0.28 1.59
CA ALA A 187 -12.21 -0.25 1.19
C ALA A 187 -12.78 0.50 -0.03
N ALA A 188 -12.59 1.82 -0.13
CA ALA A 188 -12.93 2.60 -1.32
C ALA A 188 -12.18 2.14 -2.59
N ALA A 189 -10.93 1.70 -2.47
CA ALA A 189 -10.18 1.16 -3.61
C ALA A 189 -10.71 -0.22 -4.01
N LEU A 190 -11.12 -1.06 -3.05
CA LEU A 190 -11.79 -2.33 -3.34
C LEU A 190 -13.14 -2.11 -4.04
N VAL A 191 -13.94 -1.14 -3.59
CA VAL A 191 -15.18 -0.73 -4.24
C VAL A 191 -14.92 -0.33 -5.69
N LYS A 192 -13.93 0.53 -5.94
CA LYS A 192 -13.60 0.98 -7.29
C LYS A 192 -13.22 -0.19 -8.20
N ARG A 193 -12.38 -1.11 -7.72
CA ARG A 193 -11.99 -2.30 -8.50
C ARG A 193 -13.16 -3.23 -8.80
N LEU A 194 -14.12 -3.36 -7.87
CA LEU A 194 -15.37 -4.09 -8.12
C LEU A 194 -16.22 -3.39 -9.20
N GLN A 195 -16.22 -2.06 -9.24
CA GLN A 195 -16.89 -1.31 -10.32
C GLN A 195 -16.19 -1.48 -11.67
N ASP A 196 -14.85 -1.54 -11.68
CA ASP A 196 -14.06 -1.77 -12.90
C ASP A 196 -14.37 -3.14 -13.54
N VAL A 197 -14.84 -4.12 -12.76
CA VAL A 197 -15.38 -5.41 -13.24
C VAL A 197 -16.90 -5.44 -13.38
N ASN A 198 -17.52 -4.27 -13.60
CA ASN A 198 -18.95 -4.06 -13.87
C ASN A 198 -19.93 -4.34 -12.71
N HIS A 199 -19.49 -4.34 -11.45
CA HIS A 199 -20.44 -4.32 -10.32
C HIS A 199 -20.96 -2.90 -10.05
N THR A 200 -22.21 -2.79 -9.64
CA THR A 200 -22.76 -1.49 -9.22
C THR A 200 -22.14 -1.04 -7.90
N LEU A 201 -22.05 0.28 -7.67
CA LEU A 201 -21.50 0.86 -6.43
C LEU A 201 -22.16 0.23 -5.18
N ALA A 202 -23.49 0.12 -5.20
CA ALA A 202 -24.23 -0.42 -4.08
C ALA A 202 -24.00 -1.92 -3.88
N ALA A 203 -23.92 -2.71 -4.96
CA ALA A 203 -23.53 -4.12 -4.83
C ALA A 203 -22.12 -4.29 -4.25
N ALA A 204 -21.16 -3.47 -4.68
CA ALA A 204 -19.79 -3.50 -4.19
C ALA A 204 -19.69 -3.15 -2.69
N GLN A 205 -20.32 -2.06 -2.25
CA GLN A 205 -20.29 -1.66 -0.83
C GLN A 205 -20.97 -2.71 0.07
N TRP A 206 -22.15 -3.21 -0.33
CA TRP A 206 -22.85 -4.25 0.42
C TRP A 206 -22.10 -5.59 0.43
N ALA A 207 -21.40 -5.94 -0.65
CA ALA A 207 -20.57 -7.15 -0.70
C ALA A 207 -19.40 -7.10 0.29
N ILE A 208 -18.75 -5.94 0.43
CA ILE A 208 -17.68 -5.74 1.41
C ILE A 208 -18.24 -5.81 2.83
N HIS A 209 -19.36 -5.12 3.10
CA HIS A 209 -20.02 -5.16 4.42
C HIS A 209 -20.40 -6.59 4.83
N GLU A 210 -21.04 -7.37 3.97
CA GLU A 210 -21.40 -8.77 4.27
C GLU A 210 -20.16 -9.65 4.44
N SER A 211 -19.07 -9.37 3.71
CA SER A 211 -17.80 -10.09 3.87
C SER A 211 -17.13 -9.78 5.21
N VAL A 212 -17.19 -8.53 5.67
CA VAL A 212 -16.76 -8.13 7.02
C VAL A 212 -17.61 -8.81 8.08
N ARG A 213 -18.94 -8.73 7.94
CA ARG A 213 -19.91 -9.35 8.86
C ARG A 213 -19.73 -10.87 8.96
N ALA A 214 -19.35 -11.53 7.87
CA ALA A 214 -19.08 -12.95 7.81
C ALA A 214 -17.65 -13.35 8.26
N GLY A 215 -16.82 -12.39 8.73
CA GLY A 215 -15.44 -12.65 9.17
C GLY A 215 -14.45 -12.98 8.05
N ARG A 216 -14.83 -12.74 6.79
CA ARG A 216 -13.96 -12.96 5.62
C ARG A 216 -13.02 -11.77 5.39
N LEU A 217 -13.46 -10.58 5.76
CA LEU A 217 -12.62 -9.40 5.77
C LEU A 217 -12.54 -8.87 7.20
N GLU A 218 -11.33 -8.51 7.61
CA GLU A 218 -11.10 -7.75 8.84
C GLU A 218 -11.02 -6.27 8.53
N VAL A 219 -11.54 -5.44 9.44
CA VAL A 219 -11.50 -3.98 9.26
C VAL A 219 -10.28 -3.43 9.98
N GLY A 220 -9.37 -2.82 9.21
CA GLY A 220 -8.19 -2.13 9.72
C GLY A 220 -8.32 -0.62 9.64
N HIS A 221 -7.62 0.10 10.50
CA HIS A 221 -7.53 1.55 10.38
C HIS A 221 -6.62 1.95 9.21
N VAL A 222 -7.02 3.00 8.46
CA VAL A 222 -6.11 3.63 7.50
C VAL A 222 -5.08 4.43 8.30
N GLY A 223 -3.87 3.90 8.41
CA GLY A 223 -2.71 4.72 8.80
C GLY A 223 -2.47 5.72 7.68
N VAL A 224 -2.76 7.00 7.94
CA VAL A 224 -2.44 8.07 7.00
C VAL A 224 -1.10 8.64 7.47
N SER A 225 -0.04 8.39 6.71
CA SER A 225 1.22 9.09 6.94
C SER A 225 1.03 10.53 6.49
N PHE A 226 0.81 11.42 7.45
CA PHE A 226 0.84 12.84 7.18
C PHE A 226 2.29 13.29 7.33
N PRO A 227 2.86 14.03 6.35
CA PRO A 227 4.15 14.69 6.57
C PRO A 227 3.96 15.73 7.68
N GLN A 228 4.30 15.37 8.92
CA GLN A 228 4.34 16.35 9.99
C GLN A 228 5.58 17.22 9.77
N VAL A 229 5.33 18.46 9.37
CA VAL A 229 6.33 19.52 9.45
C VAL A 229 6.47 19.85 10.93
N ILE A 230 7.39 19.17 11.62
CA ILE A 230 7.80 19.56 12.96
C ILE A 230 8.56 20.88 12.79
N VAL A 231 7.84 21.99 12.98
CA VAL A 231 8.48 23.29 13.19
C VAL A 231 9.05 23.23 14.59
N SER A 232 10.31 22.82 14.71
CA SER A 232 11.07 22.98 15.96
C SER A 232 11.08 24.48 16.26
N GLN A 233 10.19 24.89 17.17
CA GLN A 233 10.17 26.22 17.72
C GLN A 233 11.37 26.27 18.67
N ASP A 234 12.53 26.54 18.09
CA ASP A 234 13.77 26.71 18.83
C ASP A 234 13.55 27.93 19.73
N ARG A 235 13.19 27.67 20.99
CA ARG A 235 13.08 28.68 22.04
C ARG A 235 14.51 29.15 22.29
N GLY A 236 14.90 30.19 21.54
CA GLY A 236 16.18 30.83 21.64
C GLY A 236 16.53 31.16 23.08
N LEU A 237 17.54 30.49 23.60
CA LEU A 237 18.32 31.01 24.71
C LEU A 237 19.11 32.23 24.19
N PRO A 238 19.18 33.33 24.93
CA PRO A 238 19.88 34.53 24.49
C PRO A 238 21.39 34.30 24.56
N GLU A 239 22.00 33.90 23.45
CA GLU A 239 23.46 33.92 23.31
C GLU A 239 23.93 35.35 23.08
N ARG A 240 24.56 35.89 24.11
CA ARG A 240 25.41 37.08 24.03
C ARG A 240 26.78 36.66 23.49
N PHE A 241 27.29 37.48 22.57
CA PHE A 241 28.69 37.88 22.36
C PHE A 241 29.47 37.40 21.11
N PHE A 242 29.98 38.45 20.44
CA PHE A 242 31.09 38.62 19.49
C PHE A 242 30.96 38.15 18.04
N GLY A 243 30.97 39.17 17.18
CA GLY A 243 30.84 39.06 15.74
C GLY A 243 32.06 38.48 15.06
N THR A 244 31.78 37.72 14.01
CA THR A 244 32.53 37.68 12.76
C THR A 244 31.54 37.29 11.67
N HIS A 245 31.70 37.86 10.48
CA HIS A 245 30.82 37.67 9.33
C HIS A 245 30.73 36.19 8.94
N ALA A 246 29.61 35.55 9.25
CA ALA A 246 29.34 34.14 8.92
C ALA A 246 28.06 34.03 8.08
N SER A 247 28.18 33.28 6.99
CA SER A 247 27.13 32.93 6.03
C SER A 247 25.86 32.46 6.73
N ALA A 248 24.70 32.99 6.29
CA ALA A 248 23.38 32.68 6.83
C ALA A 248 23.17 31.16 6.98
N PRO A 249 22.81 30.66 8.19
CA PRO A 249 22.56 29.24 8.38
C PRO A 249 21.30 28.83 7.60
N ARG A 250 21.48 27.88 6.67
CA ARG A 250 20.36 27.20 6.01
C ARG A 250 19.53 26.50 7.08
N ARG A 251 18.31 26.98 7.29
CA ARG A 251 17.26 26.33 8.11
C ARG A 251 16.94 24.96 7.49
N SER A 252 17.55 23.90 7.99
CA SER A 252 17.24 22.52 7.59
C SER A 252 16.00 22.05 8.33
N ALA A 253 14.84 22.14 7.69
CA ALA A 253 13.62 21.50 8.16
C ALA A 253 13.75 19.98 7.96
N SER A 254 13.80 19.21 9.05
CA SER A 254 13.68 17.75 8.99
C SER A 254 12.20 17.38 8.99
N VAL A 255 11.73 16.77 7.91
CA VAL A 255 10.39 16.17 7.84
C VAL A 255 10.44 14.87 8.63
N ALA A 256 9.78 14.82 9.78
CA ALA A 256 9.57 13.58 10.51
C ALA A 256 8.23 12.97 10.05
N GLU A 257 8.23 11.70 9.66
CA GLU A 257 7.00 10.97 9.34
C GLU A 257 6.23 10.70 10.65
N GLY A 258 5.23 11.53 10.94
CA GLY A 258 4.28 11.28 12.00
C GLY A 258 3.19 10.34 11.49
N ALA A 259 3.15 9.10 11.98
CA ALA A 259 2.06 8.17 11.71
C ALA A 259 0.79 8.67 12.42
N GLY A 260 -0.14 9.26 11.67
CA GLY A 260 -1.47 9.64 12.17
C GLY A 260 -2.51 8.57 11.84
N THR A 261 -3.35 8.22 12.81
CA THR A 261 -4.59 7.48 12.54
C THR A 261 -5.73 8.48 12.38
N MET A 262 -6.51 8.38 11.30
CA MET A 262 -7.75 9.18 11.22
C MET A 262 -8.74 8.66 12.26
N PRO A 263 -9.30 9.53 13.13
CA PRO A 263 -10.28 9.10 14.13
C PRO A 263 -11.55 8.63 13.41
N VAL A 264 -12.00 7.41 13.73
CA VAL A 264 -13.26 6.87 13.22
C VAL A 264 -14.41 7.54 13.99
N PRO A 265 -15.35 8.23 13.32
CA PRO A 265 -16.49 8.84 13.99
C PRO A 265 -17.40 7.75 14.58
N LYS A 266 -17.61 7.79 15.90
CA LYS A 266 -18.49 6.86 16.60
C LYS A 266 -19.96 7.18 16.28
N GLY A 267 -20.76 6.16 15.99
CA GLY A 267 -22.22 6.27 15.86
C GLY A 267 -22.74 6.64 14.47
N THR A 268 -21.86 6.77 13.48
CA THR A 268 -22.25 6.91 12.07
C THR A 268 -21.57 5.84 11.22
N PRO A 269 -22.22 5.33 10.17
CA PRO A 269 -21.57 4.40 9.26
C PRO A 269 -20.29 5.01 8.72
N THR A 270 -19.20 4.27 8.83
CA THR A 270 -17.87 4.79 8.51
C THR A 270 -17.74 4.88 6.99
N PRO A 271 -17.34 6.04 6.44
CA PRO A 271 -17.06 6.17 5.03
C PRO A 271 -16.00 5.14 4.57
N PHE A 272 -16.18 4.56 3.38
CA PHE A 272 -15.32 3.49 2.86
C PHE A 272 -13.87 3.94 2.56
N ASP A 273 -13.61 5.25 2.52
CA ASP A 273 -12.29 5.86 2.42
C ASP A 273 -11.57 5.98 3.78
N CYS A 274 -12.27 5.75 4.90
CA CYS A 274 -11.70 5.88 6.24
C CYS A 274 -11.20 4.55 6.84
N PHE A 275 -11.42 3.41 6.18
CA PHE A 275 -10.95 2.11 6.67
C PHE A 275 -10.31 1.25 5.57
N LYS A 276 -9.43 0.34 6.01
CA LYS A 276 -8.86 -0.73 5.19
C LYS A 276 -9.60 -2.02 5.47
N VAL A 277 -9.61 -2.91 4.49
CA VAL A 277 -10.01 -4.29 4.65
C VAL A 277 -8.79 -5.19 4.49
N VAL A 278 -8.68 -6.18 5.37
CA VAL A 278 -7.62 -7.19 5.37
C VAL A 278 -8.25 -8.54 5.04
N ALA A 279 -7.70 -9.24 4.06
CA ALA A 279 -8.16 -10.59 3.72
C ALA A 279 -7.84 -11.56 4.85
N THR A 280 -8.85 -12.29 5.34
CA THR A 280 -8.65 -13.35 6.35
C THR A 280 -8.52 -14.72 5.68
N ASP A 281 -8.05 -15.72 6.44
CA ASP A 281 -8.09 -17.13 6.02
C ASP A 281 -9.50 -17.57 5.59
N ALA A 282 -10.54 -17.02 6.23
CA ALA A 282 -11.92 -17.39 5.96
C ALA A 282 -12.39 -16.92 4.57
N LEU A 283 -11.84 -15.83 4.03
CA LEU A 283 -12.11 -15.42 2.64
C LEU A 283 -11.63 -16.47 1.66
N TRP A 284 -10.38 -16.91 1.81
CA TRP A 284 -9.75 -17.84 0.88
C TRP A 284 -10.38 -19.23 0.96
N ALA A 285 -10.69 -19.71 2.16
CA ALA A 285 -11.40 -20.97 2.36
C ALA A 285 -12.80 -20.94 1.73
N TRP A 286 -13.53 -19.83 1.90
CA TRP A 286 -14.83 -19.65 1.27
C TRP A 286 -14.74 -19.63 -0.26
N TRP A 287 -13.75 -18.94 -0.82
CA TRP A 287 -13.55 -18.84 -2.26
C TRP A 287 -13.26 -20.22 -2.88
N GLN A 288 -12.34 -20.99 -2.30
CA GLN A 288 -12.03 -22.35 -2.73
C GLN A 288 -13.25 -23.29 -2.65
N SER A 289 -14.11 -23.12 -1.64
CA SER A 289 -15.34 -23.91 -1.50
C SER A 289 -16.35 -23.61 -2.63
N ILE A 290 -16.37 -22.40 -3.17
CA ILE A 290 -17.23 -22.06 -4.32
C ILE A 290 -16.71 -22.76 -5.57
N GLU A 291 -15.41 -22.65 -5.86
CA GLU A 291 -14.80 -23.27 -7.03
C GLU A 291 -15.02 -24.79 -7.03
N ALA A 292 -14.87 -25.43 -5.86
CA ALA A 292 -15.13 -26.86 -5.70
C ALA A 292 -16.59 -27.26 -6.00
N LYS A 293 -17.57 -26.41 -5.64
CA LYS A 293 -18.99 -26.67 -5.91
C LYS A 293 -19.36 -26.45 -7.38
N GLU A 294 -18.74 -25.48 -8.02
CA GLU A 294 -18.96 -25.19 -9.44
C GLU A 294 -18.40 -26.33 -10.29
N ALA A 295 -17.20 -26.83 -9.98
CA ALA A 295 -16.62 -28.00 -10.64
C ALA A 295 -17.52 -29.26 -10.56
N GLN A 296 -18.20 -29.48 -9.41
CA GLN A 296 -19.13 -30.61 -9.25
C GLN A 296 -20.43 -30.46 -10.04
N THR A 297 -20.84 -29.22 -10.32
CA THR A 297 -22.09 -28.95 -11.04
C THR A 297 -21.92 -29.20 -12.55
N GLU A 298 -20.72 -28.96 -13.08
CA GLU A 298 -20.43 -29.16 -14.51
C GLU A 298 -20.39 -30.65 -14.91
N ASP A 299 -19.88 -31.54 -14.04
CA ASP A 299 -19.82 -32.97 -14.34
C ASP A 299 -21.18 -33.69 -14.22
N GLY A 300 -22.17 -33.09 -13.55
CA GLY A 300 -23.48 -33.72 -13.29
C GLY A 300 -24.60 -33.37 -14.28
N SER A 301 -24.40 -32.40 -15.18
CA SER A 301 -25.50 -31.73 -15.90
C SER A 301 -25.65 -32.08 -17.40
N VAL A 302 -24.96 -33.10 -17.93
CA VAL A 302 -25.06 -33.43 -19.37
C VAL A 302 -26.33 -34.23 -19.74
N ALA A 303 -27.17 -34.61 -18.77
CA ALA A 303 -28.44 -35.26 -19.07
C ALA A 303 -29.62 -34.26 -19.07
N THR A 304 -30.15 -34.00 -20.26
CA THR A 304 -31.51 -33.47 -20.56
C THR A 304 -31.72 -31.94 -20.50
N ALA A 305 -31.37 -31.23 -21.57
CA ALA A 305 -32.11 -30.02 -21.98
C ALA A 305 -32.02 -29.81 -23.49
N ALA A 306 -33.08 -30.25 -24.17
CA ALA A 306 -33.28 -30.07 -25.60
C ALA A 306 -33.65 -28.61 -25.94
N ALA A 307 -32.94 -28.08 -26.93
CA ALA A 307 -33.38 -27.16 -27.98
C ALA A 307 -34.51 -26.17 -27.68
N VAL A 308 -34.16 -24.90 -27.41
CA VAL A 308 -34.98 -23.75 -27.80
C VAL A 308 -34.07 -22.74 -28.52
N SER A 309 -34.17 -22.75 -29.85
CA SER A 309 -33.50 -21.85 -30.78
C SER A 309 -34.37 -20.60 -30.97
N VAL A 310 -33.88 -19.42 -30.60
CA VAL A 310 -34.53 -18.14 -30.87
C VAL A 310 -33.59 -17.27 -31.70
N GLN A 311 -33.97 -17.03 -32.95
CA GLN A 311 -33.36 -16.09 -33.87
C GLN A 311 -33.84 -14.66 -33.57
N GLY A 312 -32.94 -13.68 -33.66
CA GLY A 312 -33.25 -12.25 -33.63
C GLY A 312 -32.20 -11.43 -34.40
N PRO A 313 -32.58 -10.26 -34.96
CA PRO A 313 -32.15 -9.90 -36.33
C PRO A 313 -31.02 -8.89 -36.42
N THR A 314 -30.34 -8.99 -37.56
CA THR A 314 -29.30 -8.15 -38.14
C THR A 314 -29.77 -6.71 -38.42
N PHE A 315 -29.02 -5.71 -37.94
CA PHE A 315 -29.08 -4.33 -38.44
C PHE A 315 -27.74 -3.97 -39.08
N ALA A 316 -27.80 -3.57 -40.35
CA ALA A 316 -26.68 -3.10 -41.15
C ALA A 316 -26.48 -1.57 -41.02
N PRO A 317 -25.27 -1.05 -41.28
CA PRO A 317 -24.86 0.33 -41.05
C PRO A 317 -24.97 1.19 -42.32
N ALA A 318 -25.13 2.51 -42.19
CA ALA A 318 -25.01 3.39 -43.35
C ALA A 318 -24.60 4.85 -43.03
N VAL A 319 -23.61 5.30 -43.80
CA VAL A 319 -23.37 6.66 -44.35
C VAL A 319 -22.57 7.70 -43.53
N THR A 320 -21.27 7.76 -43.82
CA THR A 320 -20.49 9.01 -44.04
C THR A 320 -20.84 9.59 -45.42
N PRO A 321 -20.73 10.92 -45.72
CA PRO A 321 -19.44 11.40 -46.26
C PRO A 321 -19.14 12.94 -46.30
N VAL A 322 -17.88 13.22 -46.70
CA VAL A 322 -17.23 14.35 -47.44
C VAL A 322 -16.84 15.69 -46.76
N ALA A 323 -15.54 15.95 -46.95
CA ALA A 323 -14.66 17.10 -46.80
C ALA A 323 -15.08 18.47 -47.38
N SER A 324 -14.39 19.53 -46.92
CA SER A 324 -13.85 20.62 -47.77
C SER A 324 -12.82 21.46 -47.00
N SER A 325 -11.58 21.51 -47.48
CA SER A 325 -10.46 22.29 -46.93
C SER A 325 -10.19 23.55 -47.76
N THR A 326 -9.97 24.67 -47.08
CA THR A 326 -9.45 25.93 -47.66
C THR A 326 -8.23 26.41 -46.86
N PRO A 327 -7.21 27.01 -47.49
CA PRO A 327 -5.97 27.43 -46.82
C PRO A 327 -6.16 28.79 -46.13
N ALA A 328 -6.49 28.75 -44.84
CA ALA A 328 -6.67 29.96 -44.02
C ALA A 328 -5.32 30.55 -43.58
N GLN A 329 -5.18 31.85 -43.80
CA GLN A 329 -4.06 32.69 -43.36
C GLN A 329 -3.87 32.56 -41.85
N LYS A 330 -2.62 32.35 -41.40
CA LYS A 330 -2.26 32.15 -39.99
C LYS A 330 -2.76 33.34 -39.15
N PRO A 331 -3.84 33.20 -38.37
CA PRO A 331 -4.27 34.26 -37.47
C PRO A 331 -3.20 34.39 -36.39
N LYS A 332 -2.85 35.63 -36.03
CA LYS A 332 -2.08 35.90 -34.80
C LYS A 332 -2.89 35.34 -33.64
N ARG A 333 -2.51 34.14 -33.18
CA ARG A 333 -3.14 33.39 -32.09
C ARG A 333 -3.01 34.26 -30.83
N SER A 334 -4.08 34.95 -30.47
CA SER A 334 -4.22 35.58 -29.16
C SER A 334 -4.24 34.45 -28.14
N THR A 335 -3.09 34.14 -27.56
CA THR A 335 -3.00 33.22 -26.43
C THR A 335 -3.34 34.01 -25.18
N SER A 336 -4.53 33.78 -24.65
CA SER A 336 -4.89 34.27 -23.32
C SER A 336 -3.83 33.82 -22.32
N ARG A 337 -3.47 34.71 -21.40
CA ARG A 337 -2.48 34.44 -20.34
C ARG A 337 -2.98 33.28 -19.48
N GLY A 338 -2.49 32.06 -19.75
CA GLY A 338 -2.91 30.83 -19.07
C GLY A 338 -3.11 29.63 -20.01
N ASP A 339 -3.38 29.86 -21.30
CA ASP A 339 -3.67 28.79 -22.28
C ASP A 339 -2.51 27.78 -22.42
N GLY A 340 -1.27 28.27 -22.43
CA GLY A 340 -0.08 27.42 -22.50
C GLY A 340 0.09 26.49 -21.28
N ARG A 341 -0.28 26.95 -20.07
CA ARG A 341 -0.19 26.12 -18.85
C ARG A 341 -1.24 25.00 -18.89
N ALA A 342 -2.48 25.32 -19.28
CA ALA A 342 -3.56 24.34 -19.37
C ALA A 342 -3.23 23.23 -20.39
N LYS A 343 -2.68 23.58 -21.56
CA LYS A 343 -2.25 22.61 -22.58
C LYS A 343 -1.13 21.70 -22.09
N LEU A 344 -0.16 22.26 -21.36
CA LEU A 344 0.91 21.46 -20.75
C LEU A 344 0.36 20.51 -19.68
N ILE A 345 -0.56 20.94 -18.82
CA ILE A 345 -1.17 20.04 -17.82
C ILE A 345 -1.95 18.92 -18.52
N ALA A 346 -2.75 19.25 -19.54
CA ALA A 346 -3.52 18.26 -20.29
C ALA A 346 -2.64 17.22 -20.99
N ALA A 347 -1.57 17.67 -21.67
CA ALA A 347 -0.61 16.76 -22.32
C ALA A 347 0.10 15.85 -21.30
N LEU A 348 0.47 16.38 -20.14
CA LEU A 348 1.17 15.62 -19.10
C LEU A 348 0.24 14.57 -18.47
N THR A 349 -0.99 14.96 -18.14
CA THR A 349 -2.06 14.08 -17.65
C THR A 349 -2.36 12.96 -18.65
N SER A 350 -2.39 13.29 -19.95
CA SER A 350 -2.61 12.30 -21.02
C SER A 350 -1.44 11.33 -21.15
N HIS A 351 -0.19 11.81 -21.09
CA HIS A 351 1.01 10.97 -21.20
C HIS A 351 1.09 9.93 -20.08
N HIS A 352 0.78 10.33 -18.85
CA HIS A 352 0.77 9.45 -17.69
C HIS A 352 -0.50 8.61 -17.55
N GLN A 353 -1.46 8.76 -18.49
CA GLN A 353 -2.76 8.07 -18.48
C GLN A 353 -3.60 8.32 -17.22
N TYR A 354 -3.34 9.43 -16.52
CA TYR A 354 -3.95 9.73 -15.22
C TYR A 354 -5.48 9.83 -15.31
N ALA A 355 -6.01 10.46 -16.36
CA ALA A 355 -7.45 10.66 -16.56
C ALA A 355 -8.23 9.36 -16.86
N LYS A 356 -7.56 8.28 -17.28
CA LYS A 356 -8.24 7.03 -17.69
C LYS A 356 -8.36 6.00 -16.56
N GLY A 357 -7.92 6.34 -15.34
CA GLY A 357 -7.94 5.42 -14.20
C GLY A 357 -7.02 4.19 -14.37
N GLY A 358 -6.18 4.15 -15.40
CA GLY A 358 -5.24 3.07 -15.68
C GLY A 358 -3.97 3.13 -14.83
N SER A 359 -3.09 2.15 -15.01
CA SER A 359 -1.74 2.16 -14.43
C SER A 359 -0.98 3.39 -14.93
N LEU A 360 -0.41 4.18 -14.00
CA LEU A 360 0.39 5.34 -14.39
C LEU A 360 1.55 4.88 -15.26
N ASN A 361 1.66 5.46 -16.45
CA ASN A 361 2.89 5.36 -17.23
C ASN A 361 3.99 6.08 -16.43
N LEU A 362 5.01 5.36 -15.95
CA LEU A 362 6.10 5.91 -15.14
C LEU A 362 7.27 6.42 -15.98
N ASP A 363 7.19 6.31 -17.31
CA ASP A 363 8.22 6.87 -18.17
C ASP A 363 8.12 8.41 -18.20
N PRO A 364 9.24 9.14 -18.09
CA PRO A 364 9.24 10.60 -18.17
C PRO A 364 9.06 11.06 -19.63
N ILE A 365 8.20 12.06 -19.86
CA ILE A 365 8.09 12.70 -21.18
C ILE A 365 9.23 13.69 -21.41
N ASN A 366 9.91 13.62 -22.55
CA ASN A 366 10.97 14.58 -22.89
C ASN A 366 10.41 16.01 -23.08
N ASN A 367 11.14 17.04 -22.66
CA ASN A 367 10.75 18.45 -22.83
C ASN A 367 10.36 18.82 -24.28
N ASN A 368 11.06 18.30 -25.29
CA ASN A 368 10.74 18.56 -26.70
C ASN A 368 9.43 17.88 -27.12
N GLU A 369 9.21 16.65 -26.62
CA GLU A 369 8.01 15.87 -26.89
C GLU A 369 6.79 16.52 -26.21
N MET A 370 6.97 16.99 -24.98
CA MET A 370 5.99 17.74 -24.21
C MET A 370 5.55 19.02 -24.93
N ALA A 371 6.51 19.80 -25.43
CA ALA A 371 6.24 21.03 -26.17
C ALA A 371 5.45 20.76 -27.46
N ARG A 372 5.78 19.66 -28.16
CA ARG A 372 5.08 19.21 -29.37
C ARG A 372 3.64 18.82 -29.06
N GLN A 373 3.40 18.00 -28.03
CA GLN A 373 2.06 17.53 -27.67
C GLN A 373 1.15 18.66 -27.18
N ALA A 374 1.70 19.66 -26.47
CA ALA A 374 0.96 20.80 -25.96
C ALA A 374 0.85 21.98 -26.94
N GLU A 375 1.44 21.89 -28.15
CA GLU A 375 1.55 23.00 -29.12
C GLU A 375 2.13 24.30 -28.54
N VAL A 376 3.17 24.18 -27.70
CA VAL A 376 3.87 25.33 -27.10
C VAL A 376 5.35 25.36 -27.49
N SER A 377 6.05 26.46 -27.22
CA SER A 377 7.50 26.50 -27.42
C SER A 377 8.23 25.63 -26.39
N THR A 378 9.39 25.09 -26.77
CA THR A 378 10.27 24.31 -25.88
C THR A 378 10.73 25.10 -24.64
N SER A 379 10.89 26.42 -24.78
CA SER A 379 11.18 27.33 -23.67
C SER A 379 10.02 27.43 -22.67
N THR A 380 8.76 27.41 -23.15
CA THR A 380 7.56 27.43 -22.30
C THR A 380 7.43 26.12 -21.51
N ALA A 381 7.67 24.98 -22.17
CA ALA A 381 7.68 23.68 -21.50
C ALA A 381 8.79 23.58 -20.43
N SER A 382 10.00 24.08 -20.73
CA SER A 382 11.11 24.10 -19.77
C SER A 382 10.80 24.96 -18.54
N ALA A 383 10.26 26.17 -18.76
CA ALA A 383 9.84 27.06 -17.68
C ALA A 383 8.71 26.45 -16.84
N PHE A 384 7.81 25.68 -17.46
CA PHE A 384 6.78 24.93 -16.75
C PHE A 384 7.39 23.85 -15.84
N PHE A 385 8.32 23.02 -16.33
CA PHE A 385 8.99 22.02 -15.49
C PHE A 385 9.75 22.65 -14.32
N LEU A 386 10.45 23.76 -14.56
CA LEU A 386 11.14 24.49 -13.51
C LEU A 386 10.17 24.98 -12.42
N LYS A 387 9.03 25.56 -12.82
CA LYS A 387 8.05 26.11 -11.89
C LYS A 387 7.23 25.05 -11.16
N ALA A 388 6.82 23.99 -11.86
CA ALA A 388 5.93 22.96 -11.31
C ALA A 388 6.67 21.89 -10.51
N PHE A 389 7.90 21.55 -10.91
CA PHE A 389 8.64 20.42 -10.35
C PHE A 389 10.04 20.79 -9.84
N GLY A 390 10.48 22.05 -9.96
CA GLY A 390 11.87 22.43 -9.65
C GLY A 390 12.88 22.08 -10.76
N GLY A 391 12.40 21.61 -11.92
CA GLY A 391 13.21 21.31 -13.10
C GLY A 391 12.90 19.95 -13.71
N TYR A 392 13.43 19.71 -14.91
CA TYR A 392 13.19 18.46 -15.63
C TYR A 392 13.80 17.23 -14.94
N ASN A 393 14.98 17.37 -14.30
CA ASN A 393 15.62 16.27 -13.59
C ASN A 393 14.81 15.84 -12.35
N GLU A 394 14.22 16.78 -11.63
CA GLU A 394 13.38 16.49 -10.48
C GLU A 394 12.06 15.82 -10.91
N TYR A 395 11.44 16.31 -11.99
CA TYR A 395 10.31 15.62 -12.63
C TYR A 395 10.66 14.17 -13.00
N ARG A 396 11.83 13.93 -13.62
CA ARG A 396 12.28 12.58 -13.98
C ARG A 396 12.47 11.68 -12.76
N SER A 397 13.04 12.20 -11.67
CA SER A 397 13.15 11.44 -10.41
C SER A 397 11.77 11.14 -9.83
N MET A 398 10.84 12.08 -9.93
CA MET A 398 9.47 11.92 -9.45
C MET A 398 8.70 10.86 -10.25
N CYS A 399 8.95 10.71 -11.55
CA CYS A 399 8.34 9.66 -12.36
C CYS A 399 8.72 8.24 -11.91
N GLN A 400 9.86 8.07 -11.23
CA GLN A 400 10.25 6.76 -10.65
C GLN A 400 9.44 6.42 -9.40
N ASP A 401 8.81 7.42 -8.77
CA ASP A 401 7.94 7.27 -7.62
C ASP A 401 6.49 7.57 -8.01
N GLY A 402 5.76 6.53 -8.35
CA GLY A 402 4.37 6.65 -8.79
C GLY A 402 3.47 7.40 -7.80
N SER A 403 3.75 7.33 -6.49
CA SER A 403 2.96 8.01 -5.47
C SER A 403 3.15 9.54 -5.50
N ARG A 404 4.41 10.00 -5.60
CA ARG A 404 4.75 11.43 -5.72
C ARG A 404 4.27 12.02 -7.04
N LEU A 405 4.35 11.24 -8.12
CA LEU A 405 3.85 11.65 -9.43
C LEU A 405 2.32 11.88 -9.38
N VAL A 406 1.55 10.95 -8.81
CA VAL A 406 0.09 11.10 -8.65
C VAL A 406 -0.27 12.33 -7.83
N ALA A 407 0.39 12.53 -6.69
CA ALA A 407 0.14 13.70 -5.84
C ALA A 407 0.38 15.01 -6.60
N SER A 408 1.44 15.06 -7.40
CA SER A 408 1.80 16.25 -8.18
C SER A 408 0.85 16.48 -9.36
N LEU A 409 0.39 15.42 -10.03
CA LEU A 409 -0.62 15.53 -11.09
C LEU A 409 -1.96 16.00 -10.52
N LYS A 410 -2.37 15.52 -9.34
CA LYS A 410 -3.58 16.01 -8.64
C LYS A 410 -3.48 17.50 -8.32
N LEU A 411 -2.34 17.93 -7.79
CA LEU A 411 -2.09 19.33 -7.48
C LEU A 411 -2.12 20.21 -8.75
N LEU A 412 -1.58 19.71 -9.87
CA LEU A 412 -1.57 20.44 -11.15
C LEU A 412 -2.96 20.54 -11.79
N ASN A 413 -3.82 19.54 -11.62
CA ASN A 413 -5.20 19.55 -12.10
C ASN A 413 -6.16 20.30 -11.14
N ASP A 414 -5.63 20.97 -10.11
CA ASP A 414 -6.39 21.65 -9.07
C ASP A 414 -7.41 20.71 -8.36
N GLU A 415 -7.13 19.39 -8.34
CA GLU A 415 -7.96 18.37 -7.66
C GLU A 415 -7.74 18.35 -6.15
N PHE A 416 -6.59 18.87 -5.68
CA PHE A 416 -6.35 19.16 -4.27
C PHE A 416 -6.52 20.65 -4.03
N ALA A 417 -7.43 21.00 -3.14
CA ALA A 417 -7.43 22.33 -2.57
C ALA A 417 -6.25 22.42 -1.58
N PRO A 418 -5.35 23.42 -1.68
CA PRO A 418 -4.16 23.52 -0.83
C PRO A 418 -4.43 23.38 0.67
N HIS A 419 -5.62 23.80 1.14
CA HIS A 419 -6.03 23.68 2.54
C HIS A 419 -6.21 22.23 3.01
N GLN A 420 -6.40 21.26 2.12
CA GLN A 420 -6.48 19.83 2.46
C GLN A 420 -5.10 19.22 2.72
N LEU A 421 -4.03 19.81 2.18
CA LEU A 421 -2.65 19.35 2.36
C LEU A 421 -1.90 20.12 3.45
N PHE A 422 -2.21 21.40 3.65
CA PHE A 422 -1.49 22.29 4.58
C PHE A 422 -2.33 22.73 5.80
N GLY A 423 -3.58 22.30 5.92
CA GLY A 423 -4.53 22.89 6.87
C GLY A 423 -4.91 24.32 6.46
N SER A 424 -5.72 25.00 7.27
CA SER A 424 -6.31 26.32 6.96
C SER A 424 -5.31 27.47 6.77
N LYS A 425 -3.99 27.27 6.96
CA LYS A 425 -2.99 28.33 6.88
C LYS A 425 -1.76 27.85 6.07
N PRO A 426 -1.58 28.27 4.80
CA PRO A 426 -0.41 27.90 4.02
C PRO A 426 0.86 28.54 4.59
N PRO A 427 1.99 27.80 4.67
CA PRO A 427 3.23 28.21 5.38
C PRO A 427 4.03 29.35 4.72
N ALA A 428 3.44 30.12 3.81
CA ALA A 428 4.08 31.26 3.13
C ALA A 428 3.33 32.59 3.30
N GLU A 429 2.18 32.58 3.97
CA GLU A 429 1.46 33.80 4.38
C GLU A 429 1.74 34.02 5.87
N ASP A 430 2.99 34.37 6.19
CA ASP A 430 3.28 35.13 7.41
C ASP A 430 2.56 36.46 7.24
N ASP A 431 1.63 36.73 8.16
CA ASP A 431 0.91 37.98 8.28
C ASP A 431 1.92 39.13 8.16
N ARG A 432 1.91 39.83 7.01
CA ARG A 432 2.53 41.15 6.94
C ARG A 432 1.65 42.02 7.81
N ASP A 433 2.00 42.10 9.09
CA ASP A 433 1.46 43.12 9.98
C ASP A 433 1.72 44.48 9.31
N ASP A 434 0.64 45.11 8.88
CA ASP A 434 0.62 46.46 8.35
C ASP A 434 1.18 47.43 9.40
N GLU A 435 2.20 48.20 9.01
CA GLU A 435 2.62 49.45 9.67
C GLU A 435 1.76 50.62 9.21
#